data_AF-A0A6A4QDQ2-F1
#
_entry.id   AF-A0A6A4QDQ2-F1
#
_cell.length_a   1.000
_cell.length_b   1.000
_cell.length_c   1.000
_cell.angle_alpha   90.00
_cell.angle_beta   90.00
_cell.angle_gamma   90.00
#
_symmetry.space_group_name_H-M   'P 1'
#
loop_
_entity.id
_entity.type
_entity.pdbx_description
1 polymer ?
#
loop_
_entity_poly.entity_id
_entity_poly.type
_entity_poly.pdbx_seq_one_letter_code
_entity_poly.pdbx_strand_id
1 'polypeptide(L)'
;MNSSTRLDSFVFQLTPTRTRFDLVITMKGEKEKIASGLLDPFLSHLNVAKDQMAKGGYSIILEVDGGADATWFTKGTIERLACYFFVN
;
A
#
# COMPACT_ATOMS: atom_id res chain seq x y z
N MET A 1 5.66 -14.47 -8.02
CA MET A 1 5.27 -13.63 -9.18
C MET A 1 6.38 -12.68 -9.56
N ASN A 2 6.50 -12.34 -10.85
CA ASN A 2 7.54 -11.44 -11.36
C ASN A 2 7.24 -9.98 -11.01
N SER A 3 8.27 -9.15 -10.78
CA SER A 3 8.10 -7.74 -10.43
C SER A 3 7.39 -6.90 -11.51
N SER A 4 7.39 -7.32 -12.77
CA SER A 4 6.64 -6.64 -13.85
C SER A 4 5.14 -6.94 -13.85
N THR A 5 4.63 -7.74 -12.92
CA THR A 5 3.21 -8.10 -12.84
C THR A 5 2.39 -6.85 -12.47
N ARG A 6 1.35 -6.55 -13.25
CA ARG A 6 0.42 -5.47 -12.95
C ARG A 6 -0.38 -5.77 -11.69
N LEU A 7 -0.61 -4.75 -10.89
CA LEU A 7 -1.44 -4.85 -9.69
C LEU A 7 -2.88 -4.47 -10.01
N ASP A 8 -3.82 -5.14 -9.34
CA ASP A 8 -5.21 -4.72 -9.31
C ASP A 8 -5.39 -3.62 -8.26
N SER A 9 -4.72 -3.77 -7.11
CA SER A 9 -4.75 -2.81 -6.00
C SER A 9 -3.59 -3.04 -5.03
N PHE A 10 -3.39 -2.09 -4.12
CA PHE A 10 -2.61 -2.30 -2.90
C PHE A 10 -3.29 -1.62 -1.70
N VAL A 11 -3.10 -2.21 -0.53
CA VAL A 11 -3.78 -1.82 0.70
C VAL A 11 -2.78 -1.83 1.85
N PHE A 12 -2.80 -0.77 2.65
CA PHE A 12 -2.23 -0.78 3.99
C PHE A 12 -3.26 -1.34 4.95
N GLN A 13 -3.06 -2.56 5.42
CA GLN A 13 -3.89 -3.18 6.45
C GLN A 13 -3.35 -2.83 7.82
N LEU A 14 -4.15 -2.17 8.64
CA LEU A 14 -3.72 -1.69 9.94
C LEU A 14 -3.85 -2.79 10.99
N THR A 15 -2.89 -2.85 11.91
CA THR A 15 -3.04 -3.68 13.11
C THR A 15 -4.16 -3.14 14.01
N PRO A 16 -4.69 -3.94 14.95
CA PRO A 16 -5.76 -3.48 15.85
C PRO A 16 -5.42 -2.20 16.64
N THR A 17 -4.14 -2.01 16.99
CA THR A 17 -3.64 -0.80 17.67
C THR A 17 -3.54 0.42 16.77
N ARG A 18 -3.64 0.23 15.44
CA ARG A 18 -3.56 1.29 14.42
C ARG A 18 -2.25 2.09 14.46
N THR A 19 -1.18 1.45 14.94
CA THR A 19 0.18 2.00 14.99
C THR A 19 1.12 1.35 13.97
N ARG A 20 0.73 0.18 13.46
CA ARG A 20 1.49 -0.61 12.48
C ARG A 20 0.58 -0.99 11.32
N PHE A 21 1.20 -1.38 10.22
CA PHE A 21 0.51 -1.86 9.04
C PHE A 21 1.24 -3.04 8.39
N ASP A 22 0.48 -3.80 7.60
CA ASP A 22 0.96 -4.70 6.56
C ASP A 22 0.60 -4.11 5.19
N LEU A 23 1.58 -4.06 4.28
CA LEU A 23 1.35 -3.68 2.89
C LEU A 23 1.02 -4.93 2.09
N VAL A 24 -0.22 -5.00 1.61
CA VAL A 24 -0.75 -6.12 0.85
C VAL A 24 -1.10 -5.67 -0.55
N ILE A 25 -0.52 -6.35 -1.55
CA ILE A 25 -0.83 -6.13 -2.97
C ILE A 25 -1.82 -7.19 -3.44
N THR A 26 -2.70 -6.83 -4.38
CA THR A 26 -3.60 -7.75 -5.06
C THR A 26 -3.24 -7.82 -6.54
N MET A 27 -3.11 -9.04 -7.08
CA MET A 27 -2.73 -9.30 -8.46
C MET A 27 -3.51 -10.50 -8.98
N LYS A 28 -4.31 -10.31 -10.04
CA LYS A 28 -5.19 -11.36 -10.59
C LYS A 28 -6.08 -11.99 -9.50
N GLY A 29 -6.52 -11.18 -8.53
CA GLY A 29 -7.30 -11.64 -7.38
C GLY A 29 -6.52 -12.33 -6.26
N GLU A 30 -5.22 -12.60 -6.44
CA GLU A 30 -4.36 -13.15 -5.39
C GLU A 30 -3.75 -12.04 -4.53
N LYS A 31 -3.68 -12.25 -3.21
CA LYS A 31 -3.11 -11.29 -2.27
C LYS A 31 -1.73 -11.72 -1.81
N GLU A 32 -0.79 -10.78 -1.76
CA GLU A 32 0.57 -10.99 -1.27
C GLU A 32 0.95 -9.86 -0.30
N LYS A 33 1.44 -10.23 0.88
CA LYS A 33 2.05 -9.27 1.82
C LYS A 33 3.51 -9.06 1.42
N ILE A 34 3.90 -7.82 1.19
CA ILE A 34 5.25 -7.48 0.71
C ILE A 34 6.06 -6.59 1.67
N ALA A 35 5.41 -5.92 2.62
CA ALA A 35 6.09 -5.15 3.65
C ALA A 35 5.24 -5.03 4.92
N SER A 36 5.87 -4.64 6.03
CA SER A 36 5.19 -4.21 7.26
C SER A 36 5.95 -3.04 7.85
N GLY A 37 5.29 -2.17 8.62
CA GLY A 37 5.97 -1.01 9.16
C GLY A 37 5.21 -0.29 10.26
N LEU A 38 5.85 0.76 10.80
CA LEU A 38 5.18 1.76 11.63
C LEU A 38 4.38 2.68 10.73
N LEU A 39 3.18 3.05 11.18
CA LEU A 39 2.27 3.86 10.42
C LEU A 39 2.61 5.36 10.49
N ASP A 40 3.14 5.83 11.62
CA ASP A 40 3.43 7.25 11.86
C ASP A 40 4.44 7.87 10.86
N PRO A 41 5.58 7.22 10.57
CA PRO A 41 6.51 7.71 9.54
C PRO A 41 5.89 7.75 8.14
N PHE A 42 4.86 6.95 7.88
CA PHE A 42 4.17 6.90 6.59
C PHE A 42 3.08 7.98 6.49
N LEU A 43 2.32 8.20 7.56
CA LEU A 43 1.25 9.22 7.59
C LEU A 43 1.80 10.63 7.43
N SER A 44 3.00 10.91 7.93
CA SER A 44 3.64 12.23 7.81
C SER A 44 3.73 12.71 6.35
N HIS A 45 3.87 11.78 5.39
CA HIS A 45 4.03 12.06 3.97
C HIS A 45 2.74 11.96 3.14
N LEU A 46 1.65 11.40 3.69
CA LEU A 46 0.35 11.29 3.01
C LEU A 46 -0.76 11.95 3.83
N ASN A 47 -1.03 13.24 3.59
CA ASN A 47 -2.16 13.93 4.23
C ASN A 47 -3.51 13.24 3.95
N VAL A 48 -3.70 12.66 2.76
CA VAL A 48 -4.90 11.89 2.40
C VAL A 48 -5.07 10.65 3.30
N ALA A 49 -3.97 10.01 3.70
CA ALA A 49 -4.01 8.85 4.59
C ALA A 49 -4.47 9.23 6.00
N LYS A 50 -4.08 10.41 6.50
CA LYS A 50 -4.54 10.94 7.79
C LYS A 50 -6.07 11.13 7.81
N ASP A 51 -6.64 11.63 6.72
CA ASP A 51 -8.09 11.81 6.61
C ASP A 51 -8.85 10.47 6.58
N GLN A 52 -8.30 9.44 5.94
CA GLN A 52 -8.89 8.10 6.00
C GLN A 52 -8.77 7.48 7.40
N MET A 53 -7.69 7.75 8.11
CA MET A 53 -7.51 7.33 9.49
C MET A 53 -8.49 8.00 10.46
N ALA A 54 -8.78 9.29 10.28
CA ALA A 54 -9.75 10.01 11.08
C ALA A 54 -11.16 9.40 10.98
N LYS A 55 -11.49 8.74 9.86
CA LYS A 55 -12.78 8.05 9.64
C LYS A 55 -12.91 6.70 10.37
N GLY A 56 -11.88 6.26 11.10
CA GLY A 56 -11.95 5.06 11.93
C GLY A 56 -11.69 3.72 11.20
N GLY A 57 -11.24 3.75 9.95
CA GLY A 57 -10.93 2.53 9.18
C GLY A 57 -9.69 1.78 9.68
N TYR A 58 -9.67 0.47 9.38
CA TYR A 58 -8.52 -0.44 9.57
C TYR A 58 -7.76 -0.72 8.26
N SER A 59 -8.12 -0.03 7.18
CA SER A 59 -7.43 -0.13 5.91
C SER A 59 -7.32 1.24 5.27
N ILE A 60 -6.20 1.46 4.57
CA ILE A 60 -6.01 2.59 3.68
C ILE A 60 -5.79 1.99 2.30
N ILE A 61 -6.75 2.21 1.41
CA ILE A 61 -6.70 1.71 0.04
C ILE A 61 -6.20 2.87 -0.81
N LEU A 62 -5.13 2.62 -1.56
CA LEU A 62 -4.65 3.52 -2.59
C LEU A 62 -4.95 2.87 -3.93
N GLU A 63 -6.00 3.38 -4.57
CA GLU A 63 -6.36 2.99 -5.92
C GLU A 63 -5.67 3.92 -6.91
N VAL A 64 -5.13 3.35 -7.98
CA VAL A 64 -4.56 4.16 -9.05
C VAL A 64 -5.68 4.51 -10.03
N ASP A 65 -5.95 5.80 -10.14
CA ASP A 65 -6.86 6.31 -11.14
C ASP A 65 -6.18 6.19 -12.52
N GLY A 66 -6.80 5.46 -13.44
CA GLY A 66 -6.21 5.16 -14.76
C GLY A 66 -6.37 3.72 -15.25
N GLY A 67 -6.88 2.79 -14.41
CA GLY A 67 -7.28 1.45 -14.85
C GLY A 67 -6.25 0.72 -15.71
N ALA A 68 -6.65 0.32 -16.92
CA ALA A 68 -5.78 -0.42 -17.86
C ALA A 68 -4.56 0.38 -18.38
N ASP A 69 -4.59 1.70 -18.27
CA ASP A 69 -3.54 2.61 -18.78
C ASP A 69 -2.43 2.86 -17.76
N ALA A 70 -2.63 2.46 -16.50
CA ALA A 70 -1.62 2.54 -15.44
C ALA A 70 -0.54 1.46 -15.60
N THR A 71 0.19 1.47 -16.72
CA THR A 71 1.24 0.47 -17.04
C THR A 71 2.41 0.47 -16.05
N TRP A 72 2.61 1.57 -15.33
CA TRP A 72 3.61 1.74 -14.29
C TRP A 72 3.21 1.08 -12.95
N PHE A 73 1.94 0.70 -12.80
CA PHE A 73 1.39 0.15 -11.56
C PHE A 73 1.64 -1.37 -11.48
N THR A 74 2.88 -1.71 -11.15
CA THR A 74 3.39 -3.08 -11.08
C THR A 74 3.90 -3.41 -9.68
N LYS A 75 4.03 -4.70 -9.38
CA LYS A 75 4.62 -5.20 -8.12
C LYS A 75 5.97 -4.52 -7.84
N GLY A 76 6.85 -4.47 -8.84
CA GLY A 76 8.18 -3.89 -8.71
C GLY A 76 8.18 -2.39 -8.42
N THR A 77 7.15 -1.66 -8.86
CA THR A 77 6.98 -0.26 -8.48
C THR A 77 6.65 -0.14 -7.00
N ILE A 78 5.73 -0.96 -6.49
CA ILE A 78 5.35 -0.93 -5.08
C ILE A 78 6.47 -1.46 -4.18
N GLU A 79 7.21 -2.49 -4.60
CA GLU A 79 8.41 -2.97 -3.90
C GLU A 79 9.46 -1.85 -3.75
N ARG A 80 9.69 -1.04 -4.80
CA ARG A 80 10.62 0.10 -4.74
C ARG A 80 10.12 1.21 -3.83
N LEU A 81 8.83 1.54 -3.89
CA LEU A 81 8.23 2.48 -2.94
C LEU A 81 8.40 1.96 -1.51
N ALA A 82 8.19 0.67 -1.29
CA ALA A 82 8.33 0.07 0.01
C ALA A 82 9.76 0.17 0.56
N CYS A 83 10.76 -0.06 -0.29
CA CYS A 83 12.17 0.15 0.08
C CYS A 83 12.48 1.62 0.40
N TYR A 84 11.84 2.59 -0.27
CA TYR A 84 12.11 4.00 -0.03
C TYR A 84 11.42 4.53 1.23
N PHE A 85 10.19 4.07 1.51
CA PHE A 85 9.35 4.63 2.56
C PHE A 85 9.35 3.82 3.88
N PHE A 86 9.69 2.52 3.84
CA PHE A 86 9.51 1.63 5.00
C PHE A 86 10.80 1.05 5.56
N VAL A 87 11.96 1.42 5.00
CA VAL A 87 13.25 1.06 5.58
C VAL A 87 13.66 2.19 6.53
N ASN A 88 13.46 1.96 7.83
CA ASN A 88 14.19 2.58 8.93
C ASN A 88 14.61 1.48 9.90
#